data_AF-X1EEP4-F1
#
_entry.id   AF-X1EEP4-F1
#
_cell.length_a   1.000
_cell.length_b   1.000
_cell.length_c   1.000
_cell.angle_alpha   90.00
_cell.angle_beta   90.00
_cell.angle_gamma   90.00
#
_symmetry.space_group_name_H-M   'P 1'
#
loop_
_entity.id
_entity.type
_entity.pdbx_description
1 polymer ?
#
loop_
_entity_poly.entity_id
_entity_poly.type
_entity_poly.pdbx_seq_one_letter_code
_entity_poly.pdbx_strand_id
1 'polypeptide(L)'
;MEKGMYFLDQKDMPTKWYNIMADMPGDMPPVLHPGTGKPATVDDAAGLFSRACAEQELNTTDRWIEIPEELQAVYRTWRPTVLHRAYRLEKALDTPAKIFYKYEGTNQAGSHKPNTATAQA
;
A
#
# COMPACT_ATOMS: atom_id res chain seq x y z
N MET A 1 -13.82 -10.08 -29.13
CA MET A 1 -12.49 -10.00 -28.47
C MET A 1 -12.71 -10.01 -26.96
N GLU A 2 -11.94 -10.80 -26.21
CA GLU A 2 -12.03 -10.82 -24.75
C GLU A 2 -11.37 -9.58 -24.12
N LYS A 3 -11.95 -9.04 -23.04
CA LYS A 3 -11.43 -7.85 -22.36
C LYS A 3 -10.23 -8.21 -21.48
N GLY A 4 -9.01 -7.88 -21.94
CA GLY A 4 -7.77 -8.19 -21.21
C GLY A 4 -7.29 -7.14 -20.20
N MET A 5 -7.85 -5.93 -20.24
CA MET A 5 -7.44 -4.81 -19.40
C MET A 5 -8.63 -4.17 -18.68
N TYR A 6 -8.44 -3.88 -17.40
CA TYR A 6 -9.45 -3.33 -16.50
C TYR A 6 -8.88 -2.08 -15.86
N PHE A 7 -9.46 -0.93 -16.22
CA PHE A 7 -9.11 0.37 -15.70
C PHE A 7 -10.09 0.77 -14.60
N LEU A 8 -9.57 1.48 -13.60
CA LEU A 8 -10.35 2.16 -12.57
C LEU A 8 -10.32 3.65 -12.89
N ASP A 9 -11.46 4.34 -12.76
CA ASP A 9 -11.51 5.79 -12.91
C ASP A 9 -10.78 6.45 -11.72
N GLN A 10 -10.12 7.59 -11.95
CA GLN A 10 -9.45 8.32 -10.88
C GLN A 10 -10.42 8.81 -9.80
N LYS A 11 -11.68 9.07 -10.14
CA LYS A 11 -12.70 9.45 -9.14
C LYS A 11 -13.04 8.31 -8.17
N ASP A 12 -12.79 7.07 -8.59
CA ASP A 12 -13.07 5.85 -7.81
C ASP A 12 -11.80 5.36 -7.08
N MET A 13 -10.71 6.12 -7.10
CA MET A 13 -9.49 5.78 -6.35
C MET A 13 -9.76 5.77 -4.83
N PRO A 14 -9.16 4.82 -4.09
CA PRO A 14 -9.22 4.84 -2.64
C PRO A 14 -8.65 6.15 -2.07
N THR A 15 -9.32 6.66 -1.04
CA THR A 15 -8.91 7.88 -0.31
C THR A 15 -8.28 7.58 1.05
N LYS A 16 -8.15 6.30 1.40
CA LYS A 16 -7.60 5.81 2.66
C LYS A 16 -6.67 4.62 2.42
N TRP A 17 -5.59 4.54 3.18
CA TRP A 17 -4.82 3.31 3.33
C TRP A 17 -5.49 2.39 4.34
N TYR A 18 -5.31 1.09 4.14
CA TYR A 18 -5.76 0.05 5.06
C TYR A 18 -4.61 -0.35 5.97
N ASN A 19 -4.85 -0.31 7.28
CA ASN A 19 -3.93 -0.81 8.29
C ASN A 19 -4.40 -2.18 8.78
N ILE A 20 -3.63 -3.21 8.45
CA ILE A 20 -3.97 -4.58 8.82
C ILE A 20 -3.84 -4.85 10.32
N MET A 21 -3.05 -4.05 11.04
CA MET A 21 -2.82 -4.25 12.48
C MET A 21 -4.12 -4.19 13.29
N ALA A 22 -5.09 -3.39 12.85
CA ALA A 22 -6.41 -3.28 13.47
C ALA A 22 -7.26 -4.56 13.38
N ASP A 23 -6.91 -5.48 12.46
CA ASP A 23 -7.64 -6.73 12.21
C ASP A 23 -6.77 -7.98 12.44
N MET A 24 -5.54 -7.82 12.94
CA MET A 24 -4.67 -8.96 13.23
C MET A 24 -5.22 -9.79 14.40
N PRO A 25 -5.17 -11.13 14.32
CA PRO A 25 -5.63 -11.99 15.40
C PRO A 25 -4.65 -11.96 16.58
N GLY A 26 -5.16 -11.66 17.77
CA GLY A 26 -4.38 -11.61 19.00
C GLY A 26 -3.59 -10.30 19.17
N ASP A 27 -2.97 -10.16 20.34
CA ASP A 27 -2.16 -8.98 20.65
C ASP A 27 -0.83 -9.08 19.91
N MET A 28 -0.61 -8.20 18.92
CA MET A 28 0.67 -8.12 18.22
C MET A 28 1.75 -7.61 19.18
N PRO A 29 2.94 -8.25 19.24
CA PRO A 29 3.99 -7.82 20.13
C PRO A 29 4.42 -6.39 19.78
N PRO A 30 4.63 -5.52 20.79
CA PRO A 30 5.03 -4.15 20.52
C PRO A 30 6.46 -4.11 19.95
N VAL A 31 6.73 -3.10 19.13
CA VAL A 31 8.10 -2.73 18.79
C VAL A 31 8.81 -2.32 20.09
N LEU A 32 9.98 -2.89 20.35
CA LEU A 32 10.74 -2.61 21.57
C LEU A 32 11.91 -1.67 21.27
N HIS A 33 12.14 -0.71 22.16
CA HIS A 33 13.32 0.14 22.10
C HIS A 33 14.58 -0.71 22.41
N PRO A 34 15.60 -0.71 21.52
CA PRO A 34 16.69 -1.69 21.56
C PRO A 34 17.59 -1.55 22.80
N GLY A 35 17.68 -0.34 23.37
CA GLY A 35 18.48 -0.10 24.58
C GLY A 35 17.76 -0.40 25.90
N THR A 36 16.43 -0.36 25.93
CA THR A 36 15.65 -0.47 27.19
C THR A 36 14.82 -1.75 27.26
N GLY A 37 14.54 -2.39 26.13
CA GLY A 37 13.67 -3.56 26.03
C GLY A 37 12.19 -3.24 26.33
N LYS A 38 11.81 -1.96 26.46
CA LYS A 38 10.43 -1.52 26.69
C LYS A 38 9.75 -1.18 25.37
N PRO A 39 8.40 -1.20 25.30
CA PRO A 39 7.67 -0.71 24.12
C PRO A 39 8.18 0.67 23.69
N ALA A 40 8.47 0.80 22.39
CA ALA A 40 8.93 2.04 21.79
C ALA A 40 7.79 3.07 21.75
N THR A 41 8.13 4.32 21.98
CA THR A 41 7.23 5.47 21.84
C THR A 41 7.45 6.16 20.49
N VAL A 42 6.52 7.05 20.11
CA VAL A 42 6.68 7.89 18.92
C VAL A 42 7.96 8.72 18.99
N ASP A 43 8.30 9.22 20.19
CA ASP A 43 9.50 10.02 20.40
C ASP A 43 10.78 9.19 20.28
N ASP A 44 10.74 7.91 20.65
CA ASP A 44 11.87 6.98 20.43
C ASP A 44 12.12 6.72 18.93
N ALA A 45 11.07 6.76 18.12
CA ALA A 45 11.14 6.61 16.66
C ALA A 45 11.42 7.95 15.94
N ALA A 46 11.19 9.08 16.62
CA ALA A 46 11.41 10.42 16.11
C ALA A 46 12.91 10.70 15.98
N GLY A 47 13.41 10.68 14.74
CA GLY A 47 14.84 10.77 14.43
C GLY A 47 15.27 9.74 13.38
N LEU A 48 14.54 8.63 13.28
CA LEU A 48 14.62 7.69 12.15
C LEU A 48 13.52 7.97 11.13
N PHE A 49 12.32 8.28 11.62
CA PHE A 49 11.16 8.61 10.80
C PHE A 49 10.71 10.06 10.99
N SER A 50 9.93 10.56 10.04
CA SER A 50 9.09 11.72 10.30
C SER A 50 8.10 11.36 11.41
N ARG A 51 7.64 12.37 12.18
CA ARG A 51 6.71 12.12 13.30
C ARG A 51 5.42 11.44 12.84
N ALA A 52 4.88 11.82 11.68
CA ALA A 52 3.68 11.20 11.10
C ALA A 52 3.92 9.72 10.74
N CYS A 53 5.09 9.37 10.20
CA CYS A 53 5.44 7.97 9.92
C CYS A 53 5.61 7.16 11.21
N ALA A 54 6.23 7.75 12.25
CA ALA A 54 6.36 7.10 13.56
C ALA A 54 4.99 6.84 14.22
N GLU A 55 4.05 7.79 14.12
CA GLU A 55 2.67 7.61 14.59
C GLU A 55 1.95 6.49 13.83
N GLN A 56 2.11 6.41 12.51
CA GLN A 56 1.52 5.35 11.69
C GLN A 56 2.11 3.97 11.99
N GLU A 57 3.43 3.87 12.18
CA GLU A 57 4.13 2.61 12.51
C GLU A 57 3.64 2.01 13.84
N LEU A 58 3.37 2.87 14.83
CA LEU A 58 2.91 2.45 16.16
C LEU A 58 1.37 2.36 16.26
N ASN A 59 0.64 2.64 15.17
CA ASN A 59 -0.82 2.58 15.15
C ASN A 59 -1.31 1.14 14.98
N THR A 60 -1.86 0.57 16.04
CA THR A 60 -2.44 -0.78 16.03
C THR A 60 -3.97 -0.81 16.03
N THR A 61 -4.63 0.35 16.07
CA THR A 61 -6.08 0.44 16.32
C THR A 61 -6.87 0.98 15.13
N ASP A 62 -6.34 1.95 14.40
CA ASP A 62 -7.10 2.58 13.31
C ASP A 62 -7.01 1.71 12.05
N ARG A 63 -8.16 1.19 11.62
CA ARG A 63 -8.26 0.38 10.39
C ARG A 63 -8.00 1.18 9.11
N TRP A 64 -8.35 2.46 9.12
CA TRP A 64 -8.27 3.33 7.94
C TRP A 64 -7.50 4.60 8.26
N ILE A 65 -6.46 4.86 7.48
CA ILE A 65 -5.64 6.07 7.58
C ILE A 65 -5.92 6.92 6.35
N GLU A 66 -6.36 8.16 6.53
CA GLU A 66 -6.69 9.03 5.40
C GLU A 66 -5.45 9.38 4.59
N ILE A 67 -5.58 9.35 3.27
CA ILE A 67 -4.53 9.80 2.35
C ILE A 67 -4.69 11.31 2.19
N PRO A 68 -3.69 12.13 2.56
CA PRO A 68 -3.77 13.58 2.41
C PRO A 68 -4.12 13.99 0.98
N GLU A 69 -4.90 15.07 0.82
CA GLU A 69 -5.36 15.54 -0.49
C GLU A 69 -4.19 15.82 -1.45
N GLU A 70 -3.12 16.45 -0.95
CA GLU A 70 -1.90 16.72 -1.72
C GLU A 70 -1.26 15.43 -2.24
N LEU A 71 -1.23 14.39 -1.41
CA LEU A 71 -0.69 13.09 -1.81
C LEU A 71 -1.59 12.37 -2.81
N GLN A 72 -2.91 12.48 -2.66
CA GLN A 72 -3.85 11.98 -3.68
C GLN A 72 -3.64 12.70 -5.02
N ALA A 73 -3.40 14.01 -5.02
CA ALA A 73 -3.11 14.77 -6.23
C ALA A 73 -1.82 14.27 -6.91
N VAL A 74 -0.77 14.00 -6.14
CA VAL A 74 0.48 13.41 -6.67
C VAL A 74 0.23 12.00 -7.21
N TYR A 75 -0.48 11.14 -6.48
CA TYR A 75 -0.82 9.79 -6.94
C TYR A 75 -1.57 9.80 -8.26
N ARG A 76 -2.50 10.74 -8.50
CA ARG A 76 -3.24 10.85 -9.77
C ARG A 76 -2.35 11.04 -11.01
N THR A 77 -1.05 11.35 -10.84
CA THR A 77 -0.11 11.44 -11.97
C THR A 77 0.32 10.07 -12.52
N TRP A 78 0.17 8.96 -11.75
CA TRP A 78 0.43 7.58 -12.24
C TRP A 78 -0.57 6.52 -11.78
N ARG A 79 -1.46 6.86 -10.85
CA ARG A 79 -2.52 5.98 -10.32
C ARG A 79 -3.86 6.31 -10.98
N PRO A 80 -4.79 5.33 -11.06
CA PRO A 80 -4.61 3.92 -10.69
C PRO A 80 -3.89 3.13 -11.78
N THR A 81 -3.13 2.11 -11.38
CA THR A 81 -2.54 1.12 -12.30
C THR A 81 -3.62 0.19 -12.86
N VAL A 82 -3.39 -0.28 -14.07
CA VAL A 82 -4.27 -1.23 -14.75
C VAL A 82 -4.20 -2.63 -14.11
N LEU A 83 -5.36 -3.30 -14.04
CA LEU A 83 -5.45 -4.72 -13.76
C LEU A 83 -5.53 -5.47 -15.09
N HIS A 84 -4.66 -6.45 -15.29
CA HIS A 84 -4.66 -7.27 -16.49
C HIS A 84 -5.21 -8.66 -16.22
N ARG A 85 -5.84 -9.25 -17.22
CA ARG A 85 -6.15 -10.69 -17.26
C ARG A 85 -5.25 -11.39 -18.26
N ALA A 86 -4.60 -12.47 -17.83
CA ALA A 86 -3.54 -13.14 -18.57
C ALA A 86 -4.05 -14.32 -19.41
N TYR A 87 -4.97 -14.09 -20.35
CA TYR A 87 -5.59 -15.15 -21.17
C TYR A 87 -4.59 -16.10 -21.87
N ARG A 88 -3.46 -15.56 -22.35
CA ARG A 88 -2.41 -16.39 -22.98
C ARG A 88 -1.71 -17.30 -21.98
N LEU A 89 -1.55 -16.85 -20.74
CA LEU A 89 -1.01 -17.67 -19.65
C LEU A 89 -2.03 -18.70 -19.19
N GLU A 90 -3.30 -18.32 -19.05
CA GLU A 90 -4.41 -19.25 -18.77
C GLU A 90 -4.41 -20.41 -19.78
N LYS A 91 -4.33 -20.09 -21.09
CA LYS A 91 -4.24 -21.07 -22.18
C LYS A 91 -2.98 -21.93 -22.13
N ALA A 92 -1.81 -21.31 -21.89
CA ALA A 92 -0.55 -22.04 -21.84
C ALA A 92 -0.46 -23.03 -20.68
N LEU A 93 -1.16 -22.74 -19.57
CA LEU A 93 -1.23 -23.59 -18.38
C LEU A 93 -2.38 -24.60 -18.40
N ASP A 94 -3.27 -24.54 -19.40
CA ASP A 94 -4.51 -25.34 -19.48
C ASP A 94 -5.31 -25.32 -18.15
N THR A 95 -5.41 -24.13 -17.53
CA THR A 95 -6.02 -23.98 -16.21
C THR A 95 -7.46 -23.43 -16.32
N PRO A 96 -8.40 -23.92 -15.49
CA PRO A 96 -9.71 -23.29 -15.35
C PRO A 96 -9.65 -22.00 -14.53
N ALA A 97 -8.52 -21.73 -13.86
CA ALA A 97 -8.34 -20.53 -13.06
C ALA A 97 -8.28 -19.28 -13.94
N LYS A 98 -8.79 -18.16 -13.42
CA LYS A 98 -8.63 -16.84 -14.03
C LYS A 98 -7.41 -16.19 -13.41
N ILE A 99 -6.45 -15.76 -14.23
CA ILE A 99 -5.19 -15.19 -13.76
C ILE A 99 -5.21 -13.69 -14.00
N PHE A 100 -5.16 -12.94 -12.91
CA PHE A 100 -5.05 -11.49 -12.93
C PHE A 100 -3.73 -11.05 -12.32
N TYR A 101 -3.17 -9.95 -12.82
CA TYR A 101 -2.04 -9.30 -12.19
C TYR A 101 -2.26 -7.79 -12.12
N LYS A 102 -1.95 -7.22 -10.96
CA LYS A 102 -1.96 -5.79 -10.72
C LYS A 102 -0.64 -5.20 -11.22
N TYR A 103 -0.68 -4.47 -12.33
CA TYR A 103 0.55 -4.04 -13.00
C TYR A 103 1.07 -2.73 -12.41
N GLU A 104 1.89 -2.81 -11.37
CA GLU A 104 2.47 -1.65 -10.68
C GLU A 104 3.64 -0.97 -11.43
N GLY A 105 3.95 -1.42 -12.64
CA GLY A 105 5.07 -0.92 -13.44
C GLY A 105 4.79 0.34 -14.27
N THR A 106 3.63 0.99 -14.12
CA THR A 106 3.21 2.09 -15.01
C THR A 106 3.85 3.45 -14.70
N ASN A 107 4.56 3.59 -13.57
CA ASN A 107 5.25 4.83 -13.21
C ASN A 107 6.70 4.87 -13.71
N GLN A 108 7.35 6.03 -13.60
CA GLN A 108 8.73 6.25 -14.06
C GLN A 108 9.77 5.36 -13.38
N ALA A 109 9.50 4.92 -12.14
CA ALA A 109 10.37 4.01 -11.40
C ALA A 109 10.11 2.52 -11.73
N GLY A 110 9.10 2.22 -12.57
CA GLY A 110 8.75 0.86 -12.99
C GLY A 110 8.37 -0.08 -11.83
N SER A 111 7.93 0.42 -10.68
CA SER A 111 7.63 -0.43 -9.51
C SER A 111 6.63 0.22 -8.55
N HIS A 112 6.18 -0.52 -7.54
CA HIS A 112 5.29 -0.02 -6.49
C HIS A 112 5.98 0.92 -5.48
N LYS A 113 7.31 1.07 -5.50
CA LYS A 113 8.07 1.82 -4.50
C LYS A 113 7.64 3.29 -4.35
N PRO A 114 7.29 4.04 -5.42
CA PRO A 114 6.80 5.41 -5.29
C PRO A 114 5.53 5.53 -4.45
N ASN A 115 4.75 4.45 -4.27
CA ASN A 115 3.55 4.49 -3.43
C ASN A 115 3.91 4.87 -1.98
N THR A 116 5.01 4.34 -1.41
CA THR A 116 5.45 4.74 -0.06
C THR A 116 6.46 5.88 -0.08
N ALA A 117 7.37 5.92 -1.05
CA ALA A 117 8.40 6.96 -1.09
C ALA A 117 7.81 8.37 -1.19
N THR A 118 6.71 8.55 -1.94
CA THR A 118 6.01 9.84 -2.04
C THR A 118 5.32 10.24 -0.74
N ALA A 119 4.82 9.27 0.04
CA ALA A 119 4.14 9.54 1.30
C ALA A 119 5.11 9.92 2.43
N GLN A 120 6.36 9.47 2.34
CA GLN A 120 7.41 9.72 3.33
C GLN A 120 8.25 10.97 3.03
N ALA A 121 8.27 11.44 1.78
CA ALA A 121 9.14 12.51 1.29
C ALA A 121 8.63 13.93 1.61
#